data_AF-A0A3M1WFL8-F1
#
_entry.id   AF-A0A3M1WFL8-F1
#
_cell.length_a   1.000
_cell.length_b   1.000
_cell.length_c   1.000
_cell.angle_alpha   90.00
_cell.angle_beta   90.00
_cell.angle_gamma   90.00
#
_symmetry.space_group_name_H-M   'P 1'
#
loop_
_entity.id
_entity.type
_entity.pdbx_description
1 polymer ?
#
loop_
_entity_poly.entity_id
_entity_poly.type
_entity_poly.pdbx_seq_one_letter_code
_entity_poly.pdbx_strand_id
1 'polypeptide(L)'
;MTPTALFTLSRQFHEDDRLVAVVSTPWGQAAVWSAATLLLFFYDRTTAALIAPLLALIMGFPTHRHLILSLGGVYVFYQAVVERQRINPGWEADRWLALLLTMALVGGGLYACYRAARSYERLPRLVRRHPLLTLHAIVWMVFVSLLAIPRHGHLMATSIWLAAACFPFLIWRCGYMLLSGQRRRATDSRFREHFFYLWPAYGGTDVPYGKGYDYLQQTAAETMTDRARAQLAGLKLLILAWMWQGALWMINGFVHGLPVDGIPSELSGYHLDVPRLSALIGGQAPLHSSPAWAWASLFVELITRTLKLAIAGHVIIGCLRLFGFHVFRNTYRPLLSQSVVEFWNRFYYYFKELLVEFFFFPTYASYFKTRPRLRLFAATMAAAFLGNVYYHVLRDIGHLAAAGLAGAWSLLFPRVFYSLLLALGIYVSLLRERKRRGRTWPQNGPWGVFLRIKRIAGVWLFYALIHIWNADPPRLTFAQRTDFFLSLFGIR
;
A
#
# COMPACT_ATOMS: atom_id res chain seq x y z
N MET A 1 27.58 -16.34 18.83
CA MET A 1 26.10 -16.54 18.86
C MET A 1 25.69 -17.35 17.64
N THR A 2 24.93 -18.43 17.81
CA THR A 2 24.47 -19.25 16.67
C THR A 2 23.38 -18.50 15.87
N PRO A 3 23.26 -18.73 14.55
CA PRO A 3 22.18 -18.15 13.73
C PRO A 3 20.79 -18.42 14.29
N THR A 4 20.61 -19.57 14.95
CA THR A 4 19.39 -19.98 15.65
C THR A 4 19.09 -19.14 16.88
N ALA A 5 20.12 -18.74 17.66
CA ALA A 5 19.95 -17.84 18.80
C ALA A 5 19.54 -16.43 18.33
N LEU A 6 20.18 -15.89 17.28
CA LEU A 6 19.78 -14.62 16.66
C LEU A 6 18.36 -14.68 16.09
N PHE A 7 17.98 -15.80 15.46
CA PHE A 7 16.64 -15.99 14.91
C PHE A 7 15.56 -16.09 15.99
N THR A 8 15.86 -16.75 17.13
CA THR A 8 14.92 -16.91 18.25
C THR A 8 14.78 -15.62 19.05
N LEU A 9 15.88 -14.91 19.31
CA LEU A 9 15.89 -13.55 19.86
C LEU A 9 15.06 -12.60 18.99
N SER A 10 15.26 -12.60 17.65
CA SER A 10 14.49 -11.76 16.73
C SER A 10 12.98 -12.03 16.74
N ARG A 11 12.55 -13.20 17.21
CA ARG A 11 11.17 -13.65 17.03
C ARG A 11 10.19 -12.87 17.90
N GLN A 12 10.59 -12.41 19.09
CA GLN A 12 9.65 -11.91 20.10
C GLN A 12 10.21 -10.81 21.05
N PHE A 13 11.08 -9.88 20.58
CA PHE A 13 11.60 -8.78 21.43
C PHE A 13 10.54 -7.99 22.21
N HIS A 14 9.35 -7.83 21.63
CA HIS A 14 8.24 -7.08 22.21
C HIS A 14 7.36 -7.91 23.16
N GLU A 15 7.65 -9.21 23.31
CA GLU A 15 7.01 -10.11 24.27
C GLU A 15 7.95 -10.45 25.44
N ASP A 16 9.22 -10.04 25.38
CA ASP A 16 10.17 -10.18 26.49
C ASP A 16 9.90 -9.09 27.54
N ASP A 17 9.30 -9.47 28.66
CA ASP A 17 8.92 -8.55 29.73
C ASP A 17 10.12 -7.79 30.33
N ARG A 18 11.35 -8.33 30.27
CA ARG A 18 12.55 -7.61 30.73
C ARG A 18 12.88 -6.46 29.79
N LEU A 19 12.87 -6.71 28.48
CA LEU A 19 13.11 -5.66 27.49
C LEU A 19 11.99 -4.61 27.53
N VAL A 20 10.74 -5.04 27.70
CA VAL A 20 9.60 -4.13 27.84
C VAL A 20 9.74 -3.27 29.10
N ALA A 21 10.18 -3.83 30.23
CA ALA A 21 10.43 -3.08 31.45
C ALA A 21 11.53 -2.02 31.25
N VAL A 22 12.64 -2.37 30.57
CA VAL A 22 13.71 -1.41 30.24
C VAL A 22 13.20 -0.30 29.33
N VAL A 23 12.48 -0.63 28.25
CA VAL A 23 11.93 0.36 27.30
C VAL A 23 10.82 1.21 27.91
N SER A 24 10.18 0.75 28.97
CA SER A 24 9.19 1.55 29.70
C SER A 24 9.82 2.70 30.49
N THR A 25 11.15 2.67 30.72
CA THR A 25 11.89 3.78 31.35
C THR A 25 12.19 4.90 30.34
N PRO A 26 12.38 6.16 30.78
CA PRO A 26 12.73 7.28 29.90
C PRO A 26 14.00 7.02 29.06
N TRP A 27 15.02 6.40 29.66
CA TRP A 27 16.27 6.03 28.97
C TRP A 27 16.06 4.94 27.92
N GLY A 28 15.22 3.94 28.23
CA GLY A 28 14.86 2.90 27.28
C GLY A 28 14.07 3.46 26.09
N GLN A 29 13.17 4.41 26.31
CA GLN A 29 12.47 5.12 25.23
C GLN A 29 13.46 5.90 24.36
N ALA A 30 14.34 6.69 24.97
CA ALA A 30 15.37 7.43 24.26
C ALA A 30 16.26 6.50 23.40
N ALA A 31 16.65 5.34 23.93
CA ALA A 31 17.44 4.35 23.19
C ALA A 31 16.69 3.79 21.96
N VAL A 32 15.42 3.40 22.13
CA VAL A 32 14.59 2.93 21.00
C VAL A 32 14.45 4.00 19.93
N TRP A 33 14.38 5.26 20.34
CA TRP A 33 14.16 6.40 19.45
C TRP A 33 15.39 6.78 18.67
N SER A 34 16.55 6.80 19.33
CA SER A 34 17.85 6.96 18.67
C SER A 34 18.06 5.84 17.64
N ALA A 35 17.77 4.59 18.01
CA ALA A 35 17.85 3.46 17.09
C ALA A 35 16.89 3.61 15.91
N ALA A 36 15.63 3.98 16.16
CA ALA A 36 14.64 4.20 15.11
C ALA A 36 15.04 5.34 14.17
N THR A 37 15.51 6.46 14.71
CA THR A 37 15.97 7.63 13.96
C THR A 37 17.15 7.28 13.07
N LEU A 38 18.12 6.53 13.59
CA LEU A 38 19.28 6.06 12.84
C LEU A 38 18.86 5.14 11.67
N LEU A 39 17.99 4.17 11.94
CA LEU A 39 17.47 3.26 10.90
C LEU A 39 16.69 4.01 9.82
N LEU A 40 15.88 4.99 10.21
CA LEU A 40 15.16 5.84 9.25
C LEU A 40 16.11 6.74 8.46
N PHE A 41 17.16 7.29 9.08
CA PHE A 41 18.14 8.16 8.41
C PHE A 41 18.85 7.44 7.28
N PHE A 42 19.24 6.19 7.52
CA PHE A 42 19.86 5.36 6.50
C PHE A 42 18.87 4.79 5.47
N TYR A 43 17.59 4.70 5.81
CA TYR A 43 16.56 4.32 4.86
C TYR A 43 16.23 5.46 3.89
N ASP A 44 15.87 6.62 4.45
CA ASP A 44 15.52 7.83 3.71
C ASP A 44 15.67 9.07 4.61
N ARG A 45 16.59 9.97 4.26
CA ARG A 45 16.91 11.16 5.06
C ARG A 45 15.69 12.08 5.24
N THR A 46 14.84 12.21 4.21
CA THR A 46 13.61 13.01 4.26
C THR A 46 12.60 12.44 5.26
N THR A 47 12.41 11.13 5.25
CA THR A 47 11.54 10.44 6.22
C THR A 47 12.09 10.62 7.64
N ALA A 48 13.40 10.46 7.86
CA ALA A 48 14.00 10.67 9.18
C ALA A 48 13.82 12.10 9.68
N ALA A 49 14.06 13.11 8.82
CA ALA A 49 13.90 14.51 9.15
C ALA A 49 12.45 14.88 9.55
N LEU A 50 11.46 14.19 8.99
CA LEU A 50 10.06 14.37 9.36
C LEU A 50 9.68 13.62 10.64
N ILE A 51 10.10 12.36 10.77
CA ILE A 51 9.65 11.46 11.84
C ILE A 51 10.36 11.73 13.17
N ALA A 52 11.67 12.02 13.15
CA ALA A 52 12.44 12.16 14.37
C ALA A 52 11.96 13.32 15.28
N PRO A 53 11.62 14.52 14.76
CA PRO A 53 11.05 15.59 15.59
C PRO A 53 9.66 15.24 16.12
N LEU A 54 8.82 14.56 15.32
CA LEU A 54 7.48 14.14 15.75
C LEU A 54 7.55 13.09 16.85
N LEU A 55 8.51 12.16 16.75
CA LEU A 55 8.87 11.29 17.86
C LEU A 55 9.24 12.20 19.02
N ALA A 56 10.35 12.96 18.98
CA ALA A 56 10.83 13.80 20.10
C ALA A 56 9.70 14.50 20.89
N LEU A 57 8.78 15.16 20.18
CA LEU A 57 7.62 15.82 20.75
C LEU A 57 6.63 14.88 21.45
N ILE A 58 6.33 13.71 20.89
CA ILE A 58 5.42 12.71 21.50
C ILE A 58 5.97 12.13 22.80
N MET A 59 7.30 12.07 23.01
CA MET A 59 7.88 11.60 24.27
C MET A 59 7.77 12.67 25.34
N GLY A 60 8.00 13.94 24.97
CA GLY A 60 7.78 15.06 25.88
C GLY A 60 6.29 15.23 26.22
N PHE A 61 5.39 14.98 25.27
CA PHE A 61 3.96 15.27 25.38
C PHE A 61 3.08 14.11 24.89
N PRO A 62 3.11 12.95 25.56
CA PRO A 62 2.42 11.74 25.09
C PRO A 62 0.90 11.86 25.04
N THR A 63 0.31 12.69 25.91
CA THR A 63 -1.12 13.00 25.93
C THR A 63 -1.56 13.80 24.70
N HIS A 64 -0.64 14.50 24.04
CA HIS A 64 -0.90 15.33 22.87
C HIS A 64 -0.56 14.63 21.54
N ARG A 65 -0.34 13.30 21.55
CA ARG A 65 0.10 12.55 20.37
C ARG A 65 -0.71 12.81 19.10
N HIS A 66 -2.04 12.84 19.18
CA HIS A 66 -2.88 13.05 18.00
C HIS A 66 -2.73 14.46 17.44
N LEU A 67 -2.57 15.46 18.32
CA LEU A 67 -2.32 16.84 17.91
C LEU A 67 -0.98 16.96 17.20
N ILE A 68 0.08 16.40 17.79
CA ILE A 68 1.43 16.43 17.21
C ILE A 68 1.45 15.76 15.83
N LEU A 69 0.87 14.57 15.71
CA LEU A 69 0.78 13.87 14.42
C LEU A 69 -0.07 14.63 13.40
N SER A 70 -1.09 15.37 13.85
CA SER A 70 -1.93 16.18 12.97
C SER A 70 -1.20 17.42 12.47
N LEU A 71 -0.35 18.04 13.31
CA LEU A 71 0.57 19.10 12.87
C LEU A 71 1.57 18.56 11.83
N GLY A 72 2.13 17.37 12.07
CA GLY A 72 2.94 16.66 11.07
C GLY A 72 2.16 16.40 9.77
N GLY A 73 0.88 16.07 9.88
CA GLY A 73 -0.01 15.91 8.74
C GLY A 73 -0.22 17.21 7.96
N VAL A 74 -0.33 18.37 8.64
CA VAL A 74 -0.43 19.69 7.97
C VAL A 74 0.82 19.97 7.15
N TYR A 75 1.99 19.66 7.71
CA TYR A 75 3.25 19.76 6.98
C TYR A 75 3.29 18.84 5.75
N VAL A 76 2.88 17.57 5.89
CA VAL A 76 2.80 16.64 4.75
C VAL A 76 1.80 17.12 3.70
N PHE A 77 0.67 17.65 4.12
CA PHE A 77 -0.33 18.21 3.22
C PHE A 77 0.25 19.38 2.40
N TYR A 78 0.92 20.31 3.07
CA TYR A 78 1.63 21.42 2.42
C TYR A 78 2.64 20.90 1.39
N GLN A 79 3.54 20.00 1.80
CA GLN A 79 4.56 19.43 0.90
C GLN A 79 3.93 18.70 -0.30
N ALA A 80 2.84 17.97 -0.07
CA ALA A 80 2.14 17.24 -1.11
C ALA A 80 1.49 18.16 -2.16
N VAL A 81 1.04 19.36 -1.78
CA VAL A 81 0.53 20.35 -2.74
C VAL A 81 1.67 21.06 -3.46
N VAL A 82 2.74 21.45 -2.75
CA VAL A 82 3.94 22.06 -3.35
C VAL A 82 4.56 21.15 -4.41
N GLU A 83 4.72 19.86 -4.11
CA GLU A 83 5.28 18.90 -5.05
C GLU A 83 4.38 18.73 -6.29
N ARG A 84 3.06 18.67 -6.10
CA ARG A 84 2.11 18.62 -7.23
C ARG A 84 2.16 19.86 -8.10
N GLN A 85 2.39 21.04 -7.52
CA GLN A 85 2.58 22.26 -8.28
C GLN A 85 3.90 22.23 -9.06
N ARG A 86 4.98 21.73 -8.45
CA ARG A 86 6.31 21.63 -9.07
C ARG A 86 6.34 20.72 -10.30
N ILE A 87 5.65 19.58 -10.25
CA ILE A 87 5.63 18.62 -11.36
C ILE A 87 4.70 19.03 -12.52
N ASN A 88 3.92 20.10 -12.38
CA ASN A 88 3.02 20.62 -13.43
C ASN A 88 3.46 22.04 -13.84
N PRO A 89 4.59 22.18 -14.56
CA PRO A 89 5.06 23.47 -15.08
C PRO A 89 3.98 24.05 -16.01
N GLY A 90 3.45 25.23 -15.67
CA GLY A 90 2.25 25.82 -16.29
C GLY A 90 1.13 26.11 -15.30
N TRP A 91 1.27 25.71 -14.04
CA TRP A 91 0.40 26.07 -12.90
C TRP A 91 1.00 27.20 -12.06
N GLU A 92 1.59 28.21 -12.72
CA GLU A 92 2.47 29.20 -12.10
C GLU A 92 1.81 30.51 -11.64
N ALA A 93 0.52 30.72 -11.91
CA ALA A 93 -0.19 31.92 -11.47
C ALA A 93 -0.07 32.09 -9.95
N ASP A 94 0.51 33.21 -9.50
CA ASP A 94 0.79 33.57 -8.09
C ASP A 94 0.97 32.37 -7.17
N ARG A 95 2.13 31.71 -7.29
CA ARG A 95 2.42 30.38 -6.71
C ARG A 95 1.93 30.20 -5.27
N TRP A 96 2.09 31.22 -4.42
CA TRP A 96 1.68 31.19 -3.01
C TRP A 96 0.16 31.29 -2.81
N LEU A 97 -0.52 32.15 -3.57
CA LEU A 97 -1.96 32.31 -3.45
C LEU A 97 -2.69 31.06 -3.98
N ALA A 98 -2.18 30.48 -5.06
CA ALA A 98 -2.71 29.23 -5.61
C ALA A 98 -2.58 28.08 -4.60
N LEU A 99 -1.45 28.03 -3.89
CA LEU A 99 -1.19 27.07 -2.82
C LEU A 99 -2.14 27.26 -1.64
N LEU A 100 -2.27 28.47 -1.11
CA LEU A 100 -3.19 28.76 0.01
C LEU A 100 -4.65 28.44 -0.34
N LEU A 101 -5.08 28.83 -1.54
CA LEU A 101 -6.43 28.54 -2.02
C LEU A 101 -6.65 27.02 -2.20
N THR A 102 -5.67 26.29 -2.74
CA THR A 102 -5.73 24.82 -2.81
C THR A 102 -5.85 24.21 -1.43
N MET A 103 -5.04 24.68 -0.47
CA MET A 103 -5.06 24.20 0.91
C MET A 103 -6.42 24.45 1.56
N ALA A 104 -7.01 25.62 1.33
CA ALA A 104 -8.35 25.96 1.79
C ALA A 104 -9.43 25.09 1.14
N LEU A 105 -9.36 24.84 -0.17
CA LEU A 105 -10.33 24.01 -0.90
C LEU A 105 -10.30 22.55 -0.41
N VAL A 106 -9.13 21.94 -0.34
CA VAL A 106 -8.99 20.54 0.13
C VAL A 106 -9.29 20.45 1.62
N GLY A 107 -8.79 21.38 2.44
CA GLY A 107 -9.07 21.43 3.88
C GLY A 107 -10.56 21.61 4.17
N GLY A 108 -11.22 22.51 3.43
CA GLY A 108 -12.67 22.72 3.47
C GLY A 108 -13.45 21.48 3.04
N GLY A 109 -13.03 20.80 1.98
CA GLY A 109 -13.63 19.53 1.53
C GLY A 109 -13.50 18.41 2.57
N LEU A 110 -12.32 18.28 3.21
CA LEU A 110 -12.10 17.33 4.29
C LEU A 110 -12.95 17.67 5.53
N TYR A 111 -13.06 18.95 5.88
CA TYR A 111 -13.91 19.39 6.97
C TYR A 111 -15.39 19.12 6.66
N ALA A 112 -15.85 19.35 5.43
CA ALA A 112 -17.20 19.02 4.99
C ALA A 112 -17.47 17.53 5.08
N CYS A 113 -16.52 16.67 4.66
CA CYS A 113 -16.62 15.22 4.83
C CYS A 113 -16.71 14.82 6.30
N TYR A 114 -15.93 15.45 7.18
CA TYR A 114 -16.01 15.22 8.63
C TYR A 114 -17.36 15.67 9.21
N ARG A 115 -17.88 16.83 8.81
CA ARG A 115 -19.20 17.31 9.24
C ARG A 115 -20.31 16.36 8.79
N ALA A 116 -20.19 15.83 7.56
CA ALA A 116 -21.09 14.81 7.05
C ALA A 116 -21.01 13.51 7.88
N ALA A 117 -19.81 13.04 8.22
CA ALA A 117 -19.62 11.87 9.08
C ALA A 117 -20.17 12.10 10.51
N ARG A 118 -19.94 13.27 11.10
CA ARG A 118 -20.43 13.61 12.45
C ARG A 118 -21.94 13.74 12.49
N SER A 119 -22.53 14.30 11.44
CA SER A 119 -23.99 14.49 11.30
C SER A 119 -24.62 13.44 10.40
N TYR A 120 -24.07 12.22 10.39
CA TYR A 120 -24.43 11.18 9.41
C TYR A 120 -25.94 10.91 9.37
N GLU A 121 -26.59 10.92 10.54
CA GLU A 121 -28.04 10.67 10.65
C GLU A 121 -28.91 11.74 9.98
N ARG A 122 -28.40 12.97 9.88
CA ARG A 122 -29.07 14.11 9.24
C ARG A 122 -28.85 14.17 7.73
N LEU A 123 -27.98 13.31 7.18
CA LEU A 123 -27.72 13.29 5.75
C LEU A 123 -28.96 12.81 4.96
N PRO A 124 -29.11 13.25 3.70
CA PRO A 124 -30.19 12.78 2.84
C PRO A 124 -30.21 11.25 2.76
N ARG A 125 -31.41 10.67 2.62
CA ARG A 125 -31.61 9.21 2.64
C ARG A 125 -30.72 8.48 1.63
N LEU A 126 -30.51 9.06 0.44
CA LEU A 126 -29.63 8.51 -0.59
C LEU A 126 -28.19 8.38 -0.10
N VAL A 127 -27.66 9.45 0.51
CA VAL A 127 -26.29 9.48 1.05
C VAL A 127 -26.14 8.49 2.20
N ARG A 128 -27.13 8.41 3.11
CA ARG A 128 -27.09 7.46 4.24
C ARG A 128 -27.13 6.00 3.78
N ARG A 129 -27.89 5.71 2.72
CA ARG A 129 -28.04 4.35 2.18
C ARG A 129 -26.79 3.92 1.40
N HIS A 130 -26.16 4.87 0.70
CA HIS A 130 -25.03 4.61 -0.19
C HIS A 130 -23.90 5.64 -0.01
N PRO A 131 -23.26 5.72 1.18
CA PRO A 131 -22.31 6.79 1.50
C PRO A 131 -21.07 6.74 0.59
N LEU A 132 -20.55 5.53 0.34
CA LEU A 132 -19.39 5.33 -0.52
C LEU A 132 -19.71 5.68 -1.99
N LEU A 133 -20.82 5.17 -2.54
CA LEU A 133 -21.20 5.52 -3.92
C LEU A 133 -21.41 7.02 -4.09
N THR A 134 -22.02 7.68 -3.10
CA THR A 134 -22.22 9.14 -3.12
C THR A 134 -20.88 9.87 -3.12
N LEU A 135 -19.95 9.50 -2.22
CA LEU A 135 -18.63 10.11 -2.16
C LEU A 135 -17.88 9.97 -3.49
N HIS A 136 -17.87 8.76 -4.06
CA HIS A 136 -17.20 8.50 -5.33
C HIS A 136 -17.90 9.20 -6.51
N ALA A 137 -19.23 9.29 -6.52
CA ALA A 137 -19.98 10.04 -7.52
C ALA A 137 -19.64 11.54 -7.46
N ILE A 138 -19.52 12.13 -6.26
CA ILE A 138 -19.09 13.52 -6.08
C ILE A 138 -17.70 13.74 -6.68
N VAL A 139 -16.74 12.85 -6.38
CA VAL A 139 -15.38 12.97 -6.94
C VAL A 139 -15.39 12.85 -8.47
N TRP A 140 -16.17 11.94 -9.04
CA TRP A 140 -16.32 11.84 -10.50
C TRP A 140 -16.99 13.06 -11.11
N MET A 141 -18.02 13.62 -10.46
CA MET A 141 -18.62 14.88 -10.90
C MET A 141 -17.60 16.01 -10.90
N VAL A 142 -16.73 16.10 -9.88
CA VAL A 142 -15.62 17.05 -9.89
C VAL A 142 -14.71 16.82 -11.09
N PHE A 143 -14.25 15.59 -11.34
CA PHE A 143 -13.38 15.30 -12.50
C PHE A 143 -14.04 15.60 -13.85
N VAL A 144 -15.34 15.33 -14.01
CA VAL A 144 -16.08 15.69 -15.22
C VAL A 144 -16.18 17.21 -15.36
N SER A 145 -16.48 17.93 -14.29
CA SER A 145 -16.53 19.39 -14.29
C SER A 145 -15.19 20.04 -14.63
N LEU A 146 -14.05 19.41 -14.29
CA LEU A 146 -12.73 19.89 -14.70
C LEU A 146 -12.54 19.96 -16.22
N LEU A 147 -13.30 19.17 -17.01
CA LEU A 147 -13.23 19.21 -18.46
C LEU A 147 -13.67 20.57 -19.04
N ALA A 148 -14.48 21.33 -18.29
CA ALA A 148 -14.93 22.67 -18.66
C ALA A 148 -14.00 23.79 -18.13
N ILE A 149 -13.00 23.47 -17.30
CA ILE A 149 -12.13 24.46 -16.63
C ILE A 149 -10.79 24.53 -17.38
N PRO A 150 -10.37 25.71 -17.86
CA PRO A 150 -9.05 25.88 -18.48
C PRO A 150 -7.93 25.36 -17.59
N ARG A 151 -6.96 24.64 -18.17
CA ARG A 151 -5.83 24.07 -17.40
C ARG A 151 -4.80 25.12 -16.95
N HIS A 152 -4.82 26.30 -17.59
CA HIS A 152 -3.82 27.35 -17.41
C HIS A 152 -4.46 28.74 -17.30
N GLY A 153 -3.73 29.68 -16.72
CA GLY A 153 -4.01 31.12 -16.85
C GLY A 153 -4.83 31.77 -15.73
N HIS A 154 -5.56 31.01 -14.91
CA HIS A 154 -6.36 31.57 -13.81
C HIS A 154 -6.06 30.91 -12.46
N LEU A 155 -5.82 31.74 -11.43
CA LEU A 155 -5.56 31.33 -10.05
C LEU A 155 -6.54 30.24 -9.54
N MET A 156 -7.84 30.51 -9.64
CA MET A 156 -8.89 29.59 -9.17
C MET A 156 -8.87 28.27 -9.95
N ALA A 157 -8.67 28.32 -11.27
CA ALA A 157 -8.60 27.12 -12.10
C ALA A 157 -7.40 26.25 -11.69
N THR A 158 -6.22 26.85 -11.52
CA THR A 158 -5.02 26.17 -11.03
C THR A 158 -5.26 25.53 -9.66
N SER A 159 -5.86 26.25 -8.71
CA SER A 159 -6.15 25.71 -7.37
C SER A 159 -7.17 24.56 -7.40
N ILE A 160 -8.18 24.63 -8.27
CA ILE A 160 -9.16 23.54 -8.45
C ILE A 160 -8.47 22.29 -9.03
N TRP A 161 -7.61 22.43 -10.04
CA TRP A 161 -6.85 21.33 -10.62
C TRP A 161 -5.89 20.69 -9.60
N LEU A 162 -5.17 21.51 -8.83
CA LEU A 162 -4.31 21.05 -7.74
C LEU A 162 -5.11 20.31 -6.65
N ALA A 163 -6.26 20.86 -6.25
CA ALA A 163 -7.14 20.23 -5.26
C ALA A 163 -7.67 18.88 -5.78
N ALA A 164 -8.05 18.82 -7.05
CA ALA A 164 -8.54 17.60 -7.68
C ALA A 164 -7.47 16.49 -7.73
N ALA A 165 -6.21 16.87 -7.97
CA ALA A 165 -5.08 15.94 -7.96
C ALA A 165 -4.79 15.34 -6.56
N CYS A 166 -5.37 15.88 -5.49
CA CYS A 166 -5.30 15.29 -4.15
C CYS A 166 -6.39 14.23 -3.89
N PHE A 167 -7.47 14.18 -4.67
CA PHE A 167 -8.59 13.28 -4.39
C PHE A 167 -8.28 11.79 -4.48
N PRO A 168 -7.49 11.27 -5.45
CA PRO A 168 -7.15 9.85 -5.49
C PRO A 168 -6.52 9.34 -4.18
N PHE A 169 -5.72 10.19 -3.54
CA PHE A 169 -5.10 9.92 -2.26
C PHE A 169 -6.10 9.97 -1.09
N LEU A 170 -7.03 10.93 -1.12
CA LEU A 170 -7.94 11.21 0.01
C LEU A 170 -9.24 10.41 0.02
N ILE A 171 -9.72 9.97 -1.14
CA ILE A 171 -11.07 9.43 -1.30
C ILE A 171 -11.33 8.21 -0.40
N TRP A 172 -10.36 7.31 -0.29
CA TRP A 172 -10.48 6.12 0.55
C TRP A 172 -10.49 6.45 2.04
N ARG A 173 -9.71 7.44 2.45
CA ARG A 173 -9.63 7.94 3.84
C ARG A 173 -10.92 8.66 4.25
N CYS A 174 -11.50 9.42 3.32
CA CYS A 174 -12.83 10.01 3.47
C CYS A 174 -13.91 8.92 3.57
N GLY A 175 -13.79 7.84 2.78
CA GLY A 175 -14.67 6.68 2.88
C GLY A 175 -14.66 6.04 4.27
N TYR A 176 -13.48 5.81 4.86
CA TYR A 176 -13.36 5.32 6.23
C TYR A 176 -13.97 6.28 7.26
N MET A 177 -13.84 7.59 7.04
CA MET A 177 -14.47 8.60 7.90
C MET A 177 -16.01 8.54 7.84
N LEU A 178 -16.59 8.40 6.65
CA LEU A 178 -18.04 8.25 6.48
C LEU A 178 -18.54 6.92 7.09
N LEU A 179 -17.78 5.83 6.95
CA LEU A 179 -18.10 4.55 7.60
C LEU A 179 -18.06 4.65 9.13
N SER A 180 -17.14 5.43 9.70
CA SER A 180 -17.13 5.76 11.14
C SER A 180 -18.39 6.53 11.56
N GLY A 181 -18.80 7.51 10.75
CA GLY A 181 -20.08 8.22 10.92
C GLY A 181 -21.30 7.31 10.89
N GLN A 182 -21.34 6.38 9.93
CA GLN A 182 -22.40 5.37 9.82
C GLN A 182 -22.48 4.47 11.07
N ARG A 183 -21.34 4.19 11.72
CA ARG A 183 -21.24 3.42 12.96
C ARG A 183 -21.42 4.27 14.22
N ARG A 184 -21.76 5.57 14.08
CA ARG A 184 -21.90 6.56 15.17
C ARG A 184 -20.63 6.73 16.03
N ARG A 185 -19.45 6.55 15.44
CA ARG A 185 -18.16 6.73 16.14
C ARG A 185 -17.52 8.09 15.90
N ALA A 186 -17.91 8.78 14.83
CA ALA A 186 -17.41 10.12 14.50
C ALA A 186 -18.07 11.26 15.31
N THR A 187 -19.09 10.98 16.13
CA THR A 187 -19.81 12.00 16.91
C THR A 187 -18.94 12.62 18.01
N ASP A 188 -18.06 11.80 18.59
CA ASP A 188 -17.30 12.11 19.79
C ASP A 188 -15.88 12.61 19.48
N SER A 189 -15.46 12.55 18.22
CA SER A 189 -14.15 13.00 17.77
C SER A 189 -14.17 14.45 17.29
N ARG A 190 -13.01 15.10 17.31
CA ARG A 190 -12.79 16.45 16.77
C ARG A 190 -12.11 16.38 15.41
N PHE A 191 -12.39 17.31 14.49
CA PHE A 191 -11.76 17.31 13.15
C PHE A 191 -10.23 17.20 13.19
N ARG A 192 -9.59 17.91 14.13
CA ARG A 192 -8.13 17.86 14.31
C ARG A 192 -7.61 16.44 14.54
N GLU A 193 -8.38 15.56 15.18
CA GLU A 193 -7.98 14.17 15.45
C GLU A 193 -8.05 13.28 14.19
N HIS A 194 -8.66 13.77 13.11
CA HIS A 194 -8.70 13.04 11.84
C HIS A 194 -7.56 13.41 10.90
N PHE A 195 -6.91 14.57 11.10
CA PHE A 195 -5.96 15.09 10.11
C PHE A 195 -4.74 14.18 9.92
N PHE A 196 -4.26 13.56 10.99
CA PHE A 196 -3.04 12.74 10.94
C PHE A 196 -3.13 11.44 10.14
N TYR A 197 -4.33 10.89 9.89
CA TYR A 197 -4.46 9.71 9.00
C TYR A 197 -4.95 10.12 7.60
N LEU A 198 -5.59 11.30 7.49
CA LEU A 198 -5.93 11.93 6.21
C LEU A 198 -4.64 12.29 5.44
N TRP A 199 -3.69 12.89 6.14
CA TRP A 199 -2.35 13.21 5.65
C TRP A 199 -1.30 12.60 6.59
N PRO A 200 -0.91 11.33 6.34
CA PRO A 200 -0.06 10.58 7.26
C PRO A 200 1.39 11.04 7.24
N ALA A 201 1.82 11.69 8.34
CA ALA A 201 3.22 12.03 8.58
C ALA A 201 4.13 10.80 8.65
N TYR A 202 3.59 9.66 9.06
CA TYR A 202 4.26 8.35 9.09
C TYR A 202 4.46 7.70 7.70
N GLY A 203 4.20 8.46 6.62
CA GLY A 203 4.23 7.97 5.26
C GLY A 203 2.91 7.32 4.83
N GLY A 204 2.71 7.23 3.52
CA GLY A 204 1.51 6.62 2.98
C GLY A 204 1.49 6.61 1.46
N THR A 205 0.63 5.76 0.92
CA THR A 205 0.27 5.75 -0.50
C THR A 205 -1.22 6.07 -0.64
N ASP A 206 -1.78 5.92 -1.83
CA ASP A 206 -3.24 5.97 -2.02
C ASP A 206 -3.99 4.93 -1.18
N VAL A 207 -3.29 3.89 -0.70
CA VAL A 207 -3.83 2.95 0.28
C VAL A 207 -3.76 3.57 1.68
N PRO A 208 -4.88 3.62 2.42
CA PRO A 208 -4.94 4.18 3.76
C PRO A 208 -4.35 3.21 4.80
N TYR A 209 -3.03 3.30 5.00
CA TYR A 209 -2.36 2.63 6.11
C TYR A 209 -2.89 3.16 7.44
N GLY A 210 -3.29 2.24 8.33
CA GLY A 210 -4.03 2.58 9.55
C GLY A 210 -5.54 2.73 9.34
N LYS A 211 -6.06 2.51 8.12
CA LYS A 211 -7.50 2.56 7.77
C LYS A 211 -8.13 3.94 8.04
N GLY A 212 -8.53 4.18 9.28
CA GLY A 212 -9.15 5.43 9.74
C GLY A 212 -9.13 5.54 11.26
N TYR A 213 -9.69 6.64 11.77
CA TYR A 213 -9.64 7.02 13.19
C TYR A 213 -10.04 5.88 14.15
N ASP A 214 -11.18 5.22 13.90
CA ASP A 214 -11.69 4.14 14.76
C ASP A 214 -10.68 3.01 14.97
N TYR A 215 -10.01 2.58 13.89
CA TYR A 215 -9.03 1.49 13.94
C TYR A 215 -7.77 1.92 14.69
N LEU A 216 -7.35 3.17 14.49
CA LEU A 216 -6.18 3.72 15.18
C LEU A 216 -6.44 3.90 16.67
N GLN A 217 -7.64 4.36 17.08
CA GLN A 217 -8.00 4.41 18.49
C GLN A 217 -8.01 3.02 19.13
N GLN A 218 -8.62 2.03 18.46
CA GLN A 218 -8.67 0.66 18.97
C GLN A 218 -7.30 -0.01 19.13
N THR A 219 -6.29 0.49 18.45
CA THR A 219 -4.92 -0.06 18.49
C THR A 219 -3.95 0.85 19.24
N ALA A 220 -4.41 1.99 19.76
CA ALA A 220 -3.55 2.92 20.46
C ALA A 220 -3.16 2.37 21.85
N ALA A 221 -1.87 2.43 22.17
CA ALA A 221 -1.38 2.07 23.49
C ALA A 221 -1.90 3.07 24.53
N GLU A 222 -2.51 2.55 25.60
CA GLU A 222 -3.03 3.33 26.71
C GLU A 222 -2.01 3.42 27.85
N THR A 223 -1.28 2.33 28.10
CA THR A 223 -0.25 2.26 29.14
C THR A 223 1.17 2.47 28.58
N MET A 224 2.11 2.81 29.46
CA MET A 224 3.53 2.90 29.11
C MET A 224 4.10 1.55 28.66
N THR A 225 3.67 0.47 29.31
CA THR A 225 4.05 -0.91 28.95
C THR A 225 3.58 -1.27 27.55
N ASP A 226 2.32 -0.98 27.22
CA ASP A 226 1.78 -1.24 25.88
C ASP A 226 2.48 -0.39 24.82
N ARG A 227 2.85 0.85 25.17
CA ARG A 227 3.63 1.71 24.28
C ARG A 227 5.02 1.14 24.04
N ALA A 228 5.71 0.66 25.07
CA ALA A 228 7.01 0.01 24.95
C ALA A 228 6.93 -1.23 24.04
N ARG A 229 5.90 -2.07 24.21
CA ARG A 229 5.63 -3.21 23.32
C ARG A 229 5.40 -2.78 21.88
N ALA A 230 4.55 -1.77 21.66
CA ALA A 230 4.31 -1.23 20.33
C ALA A 230 5.61 -0.69 19.69
N GLN A 231 6.38 0.10 20.42
CA GLN A 231 7.64 0.69 19.95
C GLN A 231 8.69 -0.37 19.62
N LEU A 232 8.90 -1.39 20.47
CA LEU A 232 9.77 -2.53 20.17
C LEU A 232 9.31 -3.30 18.93
N ALA A 233 8.00 -3.50 18.80
CA ALA A 233 7.42 -4.15 17.63
C ALA A 233 7.55 -3.27 16.36
N GLY A 234 7.61 -1.95 16.50
CA GLY A 234 7.88 -1.00 15.42
C GLY A 234 9.35 -1.00 15.00
N LEU A 235 10.27 -0.91 15.97
CA LEU A 235 11.72 -1.00 15.75
C LEU A 235 12.11 -2.29 15.02
N LYS A 236 11.50 -3.41 15.42
CA LYS A 236 11.66 -4.70 14.74
C LYS A 236 11.28 -4.62 13.25
N LEU A 237 10.21 -3.91 12.89
CA LEU A 237 9.82 -3.76 11.49
C LEU A 237 10.81 -2.89 10.72
N LEU A 238 11.36 -1.84 11.33
CA LEU A 238 12.40 -1.02 10.71
C LEU A 238 13.69 -1.83 10.45
N ILE A 239 14.12 -2.64 11.41
CA ILE A 239 15.26 -3.56 11.22
C ILE A 239 14.98 -4.51 10.04
N LEU A 240 13.79 -5.11 10.01
CA LEU A 240 13.40 -5.99 8.89
C LEU A 240 13.36 -5.24 7.56
N ALA A 241 12.87 -4.01 7.52
CA ALA A 241 12.89 -3.18 6.31
C ALA A 241 14.32 -2.98 5.81
N TRP A 242 15.26 -2.70 6.71
CA TRP A 242 16.67 -2.52 6.40
C TRP A 242 17.32 -3.82 5.88
N MET A 243 17.02 -4.97 6.51
CA MET A 243 17.47 -6.27 6.02
C MET A 243 16.95 -6.56 4.61
N TRP A 244 15.67 -6.27 4.33
CA TRP A 244 15.09 -6.46 3.00
C TRP A 244 15.61 -5.46 1.98
N GLN A 245 15.96 -4.24 2.39
CA GLN A 245 16.63 -3.26 1.54
C GLN A 245 18.01 -3.78 1.12
N GLY A 246 18.80 -4.33 2.05
CA GLY A 246 20.06 -4.99 1.74
C GLY A 246 19.90 -6.17 0.78
N ALA A 247 18.87 -7.01 0.99
CA ALA A 247 18.56 -8.10 0.06
C ALA A 247 18.19 -7.59 -1.34
N LEU A 248 17.44 -6.49 -1.43
CA LEU A 248 17.09 -5.86 -2.70
C LEU A 248 18.31 -5.27 -3.41
N TRP A 249 19.25 -4.65 -2.67
CA TRP A 249 20.53 -4.20 -3.19
C TRP A 249 21.35 -5.36 -3.76
N MET A 250 21.43 -6.49 -3.05
CA MET A 250 22.10 -7.69 -3.56
C MET A 250 21.46 -8.20 -4.85
N ILE A 251 20.13 -8.22 -4.96
CA ILE A 251 19.44 -8.59 -6.21
C ILE A 251 19.79 -7.59 -7.32
N ASN A 252 19.75 -6.29 -7.05
CA ASN A 252 20.05 -5.28 -8.06
C ASN A 252 21.49 -5.37 -8.56
N GLY A 253 22.47 -5.55 -7.67
CA GLY A 253 23.89 -5.68 -8.04
C GLY A 253 24.20 -7.03 -8.67
N PHE A 254 24.02 -8.13 -7.94
CA PHE A 254 24.48 -9.46 -8.37
C PHE A 254 23.57 -10.14 -9.40
N VAL A 255 22.27 -9.83 -9.43
CA VAL A 255 21.34 -10.47 -10.38
C VAL A 255 21.17 -9.63 -11.64
N HIS A 256 20.97 -8.31 -11.49
CA HIS A 256 20.71 -7.41 -12.61
C HIS A 256 21.94 -6.62 -13.10
N GLY A 257 23.10 -6.69 -12.42
CA GLY A 257 24.28 -5.91 -12.81
C GLY A 257 24.12 -4.39 -12.65
N LEU A 258 23.15 -3.93 -11.86
CA LEU A 258 22.90 -2.51 -11.69
C LEU A 258 23.90 -1.90 -10.70
N PRO A 259 24.35 -0.64 -10.93
CA PRO A 259 25.17 0.06 -9.96
C PRO A 259 24.37 0.21 -8.65
N VAL A 260 25.03 -0.12 -7.54
CA VAL A 260 24.48 0.03 -6.18
C VAL A 260 25.43 0.93 -5.39
N ASP A 261 24.90 2.04 -4.90
CA ASP A 261 25.66 2.96 -4.05
C ASP A 261 26.24 2.21 -2.83
N GLY A 262 27.56 2.29 -2.67
CA GLY A 262 28.29 1.66 -1.55
C GLY A 262 28.78 0.23 -1.81
N ILE A 263 28.53 -0.36 -2.98
CA ILE A 263 29.23 -1.58 -3.42
C ILE A 263 30.43 -1.15 -4.30
N PRO A 264 31.68 -1.50 -3.92
CA PRO A 264 32.85 -1.20 -4.74
C PRO A 264 32.69 -1.68 -6.18
N SER A 265 33.14 -0.87 -7.15
CA SER A 265 33.08 -1.20 -8.59
C SER A 265 33.78 -2.52 -8.94
N GLU A 266 34.71 -2.98 -8.12
CA GLU A 266 35.40 -4.26 -8.26
C GLU A 266 34.45 -5.48 -8.10
N LEU A 267 33.45 -5.38 -7.22
CA LEU A 267 32.41 -6.40 -7.07
C LEU A 267 31.32 -6.29 -8.14
N SER A 268 31.23 -5.15 -8.85
CA SER A 268 30.24 -4.93 -9.90
C SER A 268 30.48 -5.79 -11.16
N GLY A 269 31.70 -6.34 -11.33
CA GLY A 269 32.04 -7.26 -12.42
C GLY A 269 31.43 -8.66 -12.30
N TYR A 270 30.92 -9.06 -11.13
CA TYR A 270 30.35 -10.39 -10.90
C TYR A 270 28.82 -10.32 -10.80
N HIS A 271 28.13 -10.45 -11.93
CA HIS A 271 26.67 -10.46 -11.98
C HIS A 271 26.14 -11.54 -12.94
N LEU A 272 24.90 -11.98 -12.72
CA LEU A 272 24.23 -12.99 -13.55
C LEU A 272 23.63 -12.42 -14.84
N ASP A 273 23.60 -11.09 -14.98
CA ASP A 273 23.02 -10.36 -16.12
C ASP A 273 21.58 -10.79 -16.45
N VAL A 274 20.76 -11.06 -15.43
CA VAL A 274 19.34 -11.31 -15.61
C VAL A 274 18.66 -9.99 -15.97
N PRO A 275 18.07 -9.85 -17.17
CA PRO A 275 17.44 -8.60 -17.56
C PRO A 275 16.18 -8.32 -16.73
N ARG A 276 15.80 -7.04 -16.65
CA ARG A 276 14.50 -6.67 -16.06
C ARG A 276 13.36 -7.21 -16.93
N LEU A 277 12.28 -7.65 -16.29
CA LEU A 277 11.09 -8.15 -17.00
C LEU A 277 10.55 -7.12 -18.02
N SER A 278 10.54 -5.84 -17.65
CA SER A 278 10.09 -4.76 -18.54
C SER A 278 10.98 -4.58 -19.78
N ALA A 279 12.30 -4.78 -19.64
CA ALA A 279 13.25 -4.71 -20.75
C ALA A 279 13.08 -5.89 -21.72
N LEU A 280 12.82 -7.09 -21.18
CA LEU A 280 12.49 -8.27 -21.99
C LEU A 280 11.20 -8.08 -22.79
N ILE A 281 10.11 -7.67 -22.12
CA ILE A 281 8.82 -7.46 -22.81
C ILE A 281 8.91 -6.33 -23.83
N GLY A 282 9.72 -5.30 -23.55
CA GLY A 282 9.95 -4.18 -24.46
C GLY A 282 10.89 -4.45 -25.63
N GLY A 283 11.47 -5.65 -25.73
CA GLY A 283 12.46 -5.97 -26.77
C GLY A 283 13.78 -5.20 -26.64
N GLN A 284 14.07 -4.65 -25.46
CA GLN A 284 15.28 -3.88 -25.17
C GLN A 284 16.47 -4.77 -24.78
N ALA A 285 16.21 -6.02 -24.41
CA ALA A 285 17.22 -7.03 -24.15
C ALA A 285 17.43 -7.90 -25.41
N PRO A 286 18.64 -8.44 -25.63
CA PRO A 286 18.95 -9.22 -26.83
C PRO A 286 17.95 -10.35 -27.11
N LEU A 287 17.59 -10.51 -28.39
CA LEU A 287 16.65 -11.53 -28.91
C LEU A 287 17.03 -12.99 -28.57
N HIS A 288 18.26 -13.24 -28.09
CA HIS A 288 18.76 -14.54 -27.66
C HIS A 288 18.45 -14.89 -26.20
N SER A 289 17.52 -14.18 -25.56
CA SER A 289 17.06 -14.48 -24.20
C SER A 289 16.48 -15.89 -24.14
N SER A 290 17.32 -16.87 -23.79
CA SER A 290 16.92 -18.25 -23.53
C SER A 290 15.65 -18.27 -22.67
N PRO A 291 14.68 -19.18 -22.91
CA PRO A 291 13.49 -19.31 -22.05
C PRO A 291 13.84 -19.36 -20.57
N ALA A 292 15.01 -19.92 -20.21
CA ALA A 292 15.52 -19.92 -18.85
C ALA A 292 15.69 -18.51 -18.25
N TRP A 293 16.25 -17.57 -19.01
CA TRP A 293 16.42 -16.18 -18.57
C TRP A 293 15.09 -15.43 -18.48
N ALA A 294 14.14 -15.72 -19.38
CA ALA A 294 12.80 -15.15 -19.31
C ALA A 294 12.06 -15.61 -18.04
N TRP A 295 12.13 -16.91 -17.72
CA TRP A 295 11.60 -17.47 -16.47
C TRP A 295 12.32 -16.90 -15.23
N ALA A 296 13.65 -16.81 -15.25
CA ALA A 296 14.43 -16.24 -14.16
C ALA A 296 14.01 -14.77 -13.89
N SER A 297 13.92 -13.97 -14.94
CA SER A 297 13.49 -12.56 -14.85
C SER A 297 12.10 -12.42 -14.25
N LEU A 298 11.18 -13.32 -14.60
CA LEU A 298 9.82 -13.33 -14.09
C LEU A 298 9.76 -13.61 -12.58
N PHE A 299 10.51 -14.61 -12.09
CA PHE A 299 10.56 -14.94 -10.67
C PHE A 299 11.33 -13.90 -9.86
N VAL A 300 12.44 -13.39 -10.39
CA VAL A 300 13.20 -12.31 -9.75
C VAL A 300 12.33 -11.06 -9.63
N GLU A 301 11.57 -10.69 -10.66
CA GLU A 301 10.64 -9.55 -10.60
C GLU A 301 9.58 -9.75 -9.51
N LEU A 302 8.98 -10.94 -9.39
CA LEU A 302 8.04 -11.26 -8.31
C LEU A 302 8.66 -11.06 -6.92
N ILE A 303 9.88 -11.56 -6.71
CA ILE A 303 10.61 -11.42 -5.45
C ILE A 303 10.91 -9.94 -5.17
N THR A 304 11.47 -9.23 -6.15
CA THR A 304 11.81 -7.80 -6.07
C THR A 304 10.58 -6.96 -5.71
N ARG A 305 9.45 -7.16 -6.38
CA ARG A 305 8.20 -6.43 -6.09
C ARG A 305 7.68 -6.73 -4.70
N THR A 306 7.78 -7.98 -4.28
CA THR A 306 7.38 -8.40 -2.93
C THR A 306 8.25 -7.76 -1.85
N LEU A 307 9.57 -7.68 -2.07
CA LEU A 307 10.49 -7.00 -1.16
C LEU A 307 10.22 -5.49 -1.12
N LYS A 308 10.06 -4.82 -2.26
CA LYS A 308 9.74 -3.38 -2.31
C LYS A 308 8.48 -3.05 -1.52
N LEU A 309 7.41 -3.83 -1.70
CA LEU A 309 6.16 -3.64 -0.95
C LEU A 309 6.35 -3.95 0.55
N ALA A 310 7.11 -4.99 0.88
CA ALA A 310 7.43 -5.30 2.26
C ALA A 310 8.20 -4.14 2.91
N ILE A 311 9.30 -3.66 2.31
CA ILE A 311 10.12 -2.55 2.84
C ILE A 311 9.23 -1.33 3.14
N ALA A 312 8.51 -0.81 2.15
CA ALA A 312 7.65 0.35 2.32
C ALA A 312 6.58 0.13 3.41
N GLY A 313 5.92 -1.04 3.39
CA GLY A 313 4.92 -1.38 4.41
C GLY A 313 5.50 -1.55 5.81
N HIS A 314 6.72 -2.07 5.95
CA HIS A 314 7.40 -2.22 7.25
C HIS A 314 7.84 -0.87 7.80
N VAL A 315 8.31 0.06 6.96
CA VAL A 315 8.64 1.43 7.39
C VAL A 315 7.39 2.16 7.88
N ILE A 316 6.32 2.19 7.09
CA ILE A 316 5.07 2.87 7.45
C ILE A 316 4.48 2.31 8.74
N ILE A 317 4.36 0.98 8.85
CA ILE A 317 3.81 0.34 10.06
C ILE A 317 4.78 0.41 11.25
N GLY A 318 6.08 0.38 10.99
CA GLY A 318 7.11 0.63 11.99
C GLY A 318 6.94 2.01 12.63
N CYS A 319 6.76 3.05 11.82
CA CYS A 319 6.52 4.42 12.30
C CYS A 319 5.22 4.53 13.11
N LEU A 320 4.10 3.97 12.62
CA LEU A 320 2.84 3.95 13.37
C LEU A 320 2.99 3.29 14.75
N ARG A 321 3.72 2.18 14.81
CA ARG A 321 4.00 1.45 16.06
C ARG A 321 4.93 2.22 17.00
N LEU A 322 5.89 2.96 16.46
CA LEU A 322 6.73 3.88 17.25
C LEU A 322 5.92 5.03 17.87
N PHE A 323 4.90 5.51 17.16
CA PHE A 323 3.91 6.46 17.69
C PHE A 323 2.91 5.84 18.68
N GLY A 324 3.06 4.55 19.01
CA GLY A 324 2.24 3.87 19.99
C GLY A 324 0.95 3.27 19.45
N PHE A 325 0.82 3.08 18.14
CA PHE A 325 -0.32 2.35 17.56
C PHE A 325 0.08 0.91 17.23
N HIS A 326 -0.48 -0.06 17.94
CA HIS A 326 -0.25 -1.50 17.74
C HIS A 326 -1.02 -2.06 16.53
N VAL A 327 -0.86 -1.41 15.38
CA VAL A 327 -1.53 -1.79 14.13
C VAL A 327 -0.93 -3.06 13.52
N PHE A 328 -1.71 -3.74 12.68
CA PHE A 328 -1.25 -4.96 12.03
C PHE A 328 -0.19 -4.68 10.95
N ARG A 329 0.75 -5.61 10.74
CA ARG A 329 1.78 -5.49 9.71
C ARG A 329 1.18 -5.52 8.30
N ASN A 330 1.78 -4.80 7.35
CA ASN A 330 1.31 -4.79 5.97
C ASN A 330 1.53 -6.12 5.24
N THR A 331 2.68 -6.75 5.47
CA THR A 331 3.12 -7.94 4.73
C THR A 331 3.62 -9.00 5.70
N TYR A 332 3.32 -10.27 5.45
CA TYR A 332 3.79 -11.38 6.28
C TYR A 332 4.12 -12.64 5.52
N ARG A 333 5.41 -12.87 5.27
CA ARG A 333 5.92 -14.10 4.62
C ARG A 333 5.10 -14.51 3.38
N PRO A 334 4.78 -13.58 2.46
CA PRO A 334 3.93 -13.88 1.30
C PRO A 334 4.55 -14.96 0.41
N LEU A 335 5.87 -14.95 0.24
CA LEU A 335 6.60 -15.94 -0.56
C LEU A 335 6.55 -17.37 0.02
N LEU A 336 6.09 -17.56 1.26
CA LEU A 336 5.91 -18.89 1.87
C LEU A 336 4.45 -19.37 1.83
N SER A 337 3.60 -18.71 1.05
CA SER A 337 2.18 -19.06 0.94
C SER A 337 1.99 -20.32 0.10
N GLN A 338 1.09 -21.20 0.54
CA GLN A 338 0.80 -22.49 -0.11
C GLN A 338 -0.48 -22.44 -0.97
N SER A 339 -1.16 -21.30 -1.00
CA SER A 339 -2.30 -21.05 -1.88
C SER A 339 -2.35 -19.58 -2.34
N VAL A 340 -3.03 -19.34 -3.46
CA VAL A 340 -3.18 -18.00 -4.04
C VAL A 340 -3.89 -17.06 -3.07
N VAL A 341 -4.93 -17.55 -2.38
CA VAL A 341 -5.66 -16.78 -1.37
C VAL A 341 -4.82 -16.51 -0.13
N GLU A 342 -3.94 -17.42 0.28
CA GLU A 342 -3.02 -17.20 1.39
C GLU A 342 -2.00 -16.10 1.06
N PHE A 343 -1.45 -16.11 -0.16
CA PHE A 343 -0.57 -15.03 -0.62
C PHE A 343 -1.30 -13.69 -0.62
N TRP A 344 -2.50 -13.63 -1.20
CA TRP A 344 -3.34 -12.42 -1.21
C TRP A 344 -3.59 -11.86 0.19
N ASN A 345 -3.84 -12.74 1.16
CA ASN A 345 -4.04 -12.36 2.56
C ASN A 345 -2.77 -11.85 3.28
N ARG A 346 -1.60 -12.19 2.76
CA ARG A 346 -0.29 -11.93 3.38
C ARG A 346 0.54 -10.86 2.68
N PHE A 347 0.24 -10.53 1.43
CA PHE A 347 1.06 -9.68 0.58
C PHE A 347 0.84 -8.19 0.84
N TYR A 348 -0.41 -7.73 0.80
CA TYR A 348 -0.78 -6.32 0.91
C TYR A 348 -2.02 -6.13 1.80
N TYR A 349 -1.83 -6.26 3.11
CA TYR A 349 -2.94 -6.29 4.09
C TYR A 349 -3.87 -5.09 3.97
N TYR A 350 -3.35 -3.85 4.02
CA TYR A 350 -4.20 -2.66 4.05
C TYR A 350 -4.98 -2.47 2.75
N PHE A 351 -4.37 -2.78 1.61
CA PHE A 351 -5.05 -2.72 0.32
C PHE A 351 -6.17 -3.76 0.23
N LYS A 352 -5.87 -5.00 0.62
CA LYS A 352 -6.87 -6.07 0.68
C LYS A 352 -8.03 -5.70 1.60
N GLU A 353 -7.76 -5.16 2.79
CA GLU A 353 -8.80 -4.74 3.74
C GLU A 353 -9.67 -3.62 3.17
N LEU A 354 -9.08 -2.65 2.46
CA LEU A 354 -9.84 -1.64 1.72
C LEU A 354 -10.80 -2.30 0.71
N LEU A 355 -10.31 -3.22 -0.12
CA LEU A 355 -11.17 -3.92 -1.08
C LEU A 355 -12.26 -4.75 -0.39
N VAL A 356 -11.93 -5.36 0.74
CA VAL A 356 -12.88 -6.17 1.52
C VAL A 356 -13.98 -5.32 2.13
N GLU A 357 -13.64 -4.19 2.75
CA GLU A 357 -14.60 -3.30 3.39
C GLU A 357 -15.48 -2.56 2.40
N PHE A 358 -14.92 -2.11 1.27
CA PHE A 358 -15.62 -1.24 0.32
C PHE A 358 -16.35 -2.00 -0.78
N PHE A 359 -15.92 -3.23 -1.12
CA PHE A 359 -16.48 -3.98 -2.24
C PHE A 359 -16.95 -5.38 -1.83
N PHE A 360 -16.13 -6.14 -1.11
CA PHE A 360 -16.46 -7.54 -0.79
C PHE A 360 -17.67 -7.63 0.14
N PHE A 361 -17.62 -7.00 1.32
CA PHE A 361 -18.70 -7.11 2.31
C PHE A 361 -20.03 -6.51 1.82
N PRO A 362 -20.07 -5.32 1.21
CA PRO A 362 -21.30 -4.79 0.65
C PRO A 362 -21.95 -5.74 -0.37
N THR A 363 -21.14 -6.35 -1.24
CA THR A 363 -21.63 -7.30 -2.25
C THR A 363 -22.08 -8.62 -1.61
N TYR A 364 -21.28 -9.18 -0.72
CA TYR A 364 -21.55 -10.45 -0.04
C TYR A 364 -22.81 -10.37 0.84
N ALA A 365 -23.01 -9.26 1.55
CA ALA A 365 -24.17 -9.08 2.42
C ALA A 365 -25.46 -8.81 1.64
N SER A 366 -25.37 -8.24 0.43
CA SER A 366 -26.55 -7.78 -0.32
C SER A 366 -27.06 -8.79 -1.34
N TYR A 367 -26.18 -9.48 -2.07
CA TYR A 367 -26.55 -10.27 -3.25
C TYR A 367 -26.44 -11.79 -3.05
N PHE A 368 -27.18 -12.55 -3.86
CA PHE A 368 -27.11 -14.01 -3.96
C PHE A 368 -27.18 -14.79 -2.63
N LYS A 369 -27.95 -14.29 -1.65
CA LYS A 369 -28.01 -14.84 -0.28
C LYS A 369 -28.33 -16.33 -0.21
N THR A 370 -29.11 -16.84 -1.15
CA THR A 370 -29.54 -18.25 -1.25
C THR A 370 -28.54 -19.15 -1.98
N ARG A 371 -27.53 -18.60 -2.66
CA ARG A 371 -26.55 -19.37 -3.46
C ARG A 371 -25.12 -19.09 -2.98
N PRO A 372 -24.62 -19.79 -1.93
CA PRO A 372 -23.36 -19.45 -1.27
C PRO A 372 -22.11 -19.40 -2.17
N ARG A 373 -22.05 -20.25 -3.21
CA ARG A 373 -20.95 -20.24 -4.18
C ARG A 373 -20.99 -19.00 -5.08
N LEU A 374 -22.17 -18.68 -5.63
CA LEU A 374 -22.36 -17.49 -6.46
C LEU A 374 -22.17 -16.20 -5.65
N ARG A 375 -22.63 -16.18 -4.40
CA ARG A 375 -22.38 -15.08 -3.46
C ARG A 375 -20.89 -14.83 -3.23
N LEU A 376 -20.13 -15.91 -2.98
CA LEU A 376 -18.69 -15.81 -2.83
C LEU A 376 -18.03 -15.32 -4.13
N PHE A 377 -18.41 -15.90 -5.28
CA PHE A 377 -17.91 -15.49 -6.59
C PHE A 377 -18.13 -14.00 -6.84
N ALA A 378 -19.37 -13.53 -6.70
CA ALA A 378 -19.73 -12.13 -6.91
C ALA A 378 -18.97 -11.19 -5.96
N ALA A 379 -18.86 -11.54 -4.69
CA ALA A 379 -18.11 -10.73 -3.72
C ALA A 379 -16.60 -10.70 -4.03
N THR A 380 -16.01 -11.83 -4.43
CA THR A 380 -14.60 -11.90 -4.85
C THR A 380 -14.38 -11.08 -6.13
N MET A 381 -15.27 -11.17 -7.12
CA MET A 381 -15.21 -10.36 -8.35
C MET A 381 -15.37 -8.86 -8.06
N ALA A 382 -16.30 -8.48 -7.19
CA ALA A 382 -16.47 -7.08 -6.79
C ALA A 382 -15.20 -6.51 -6.15
N ALA A 383 -14.52 -7.28 -5.29
CA ALA A 383 -13.33 -6.79 -4.60
C ALA A 383 -12.05 -6.92 -5.44
N ALA A 384 -11.69 -8.14 -5.84
CA ALA A 384 -10.41 -8.43 -6.48
C ALA A 384 -10.37 -8.08 -7.98
N PHE A 385 -11.52 -7.97 -8.64
CA PHE A 385 -11.60 -7.49 -10.03
C PHE A 385 -12.03 -6.03 -10.08
N LEU A 386 -13.30 -5.71 -9.79
CA LEU A 386 -13.83 -4.35 -9.97
C LEU A 386 -13.13 -3.33 -9.07
N GLY A 387 -13.00 -3.62 -7.78
CA GLY A 387 -12.32 -2.72 -6.83
C GLY A 387 -10.84 -2.52 -7.17
N ASN A 388 -10.16 -3.57 -7.64
CA ASN A 388 -8.76 -3.47 -8.06
C ASN A 388 -8.59 -2.62 -9.34
N VAL A 389 -9.44 -2.84 -10.36
CA VAL A 389 -9.46 -2.00 -11.57
C VAL A 389 -9.75 -0.56 -11.21
N TYR A 390 -10.74 -0.33 -10.35
CA TYR A 390 -11.15 1.00 -9.94
C TYR A 390 -10.05 1.72 -9.15
N TYR A 391 -9.30 1.01 -8.29
CA TYR A 391 -8.12 1.55 -7.64
C TYR A 391 -7.05 2.01 -8.66
N HIS A 392 -6.77 1.20 -9.69
CA HIS A 392 -5.83 1.59 -10.74
C HIS A 392 -6.30 2.80 -11.55
N VAL A 393 -7.60 2.89 -11.86
CA VAL A 393 -8.19 4.06 -12.52
C VAL A 393 -7.96 5.33 -11.71
N LEU A 394 -8.22 5.29 -10.39
CA LEU A 394 -8.01 6.45 -9.53
C LEU A 394 -6.54 6.82 -9.39
N ARG A 395 -5.67 5.84 -9.16
CA ARG A 395 -4.22 6.06 -9.01
C ARG A 395 -3.62 6.71 -10.24
N ASP A 396 -4.01 6.25 -11.43
CA ASP A 396 -3.40 6.68 -12.69
C ASP A 396 -4.26 7.70 -13.45
N ILE A 397 -5.26 8.30 -12.80
CA ILE A 397 -6.28 9.14 -13.46
C ILE A 397 -5.68 10.30 -14.26
N GLY A 398 -4.59 10.91 -13.78
CA GLY A 398 -3.89 11.98 -14.51
C GLY A 398 -3.30 11.51 -15.84
N HIS A 399 -2.67 10.34 -15.85
CA HIS A 399 -2.13 9.74 -17.08
C HIS A 399 -3.24 9.29 -18.03
N LEU A 400 -4.34 8.73 -17.49
CA LEU A 400 -5.49 8.32 -18.29
C LEU A 400 -6.19 9.50 -18.93
N ALA A 401 -6.38 10.60 -18.18
CA ALA A 401 -6.97 11.82 -18.69
C ALA A 401 -6.11 12.48 -19.79
N ALA A 402 -4.78 12.36 -19.71
CA ALA A 402 -3.87 12.88 -20.73
C ALA A 402 -3.85 12.04 -22.03
N ALA A 403 -4.13 10.73 -21.95
CA ALA A 403 -4.00 9.81 -23.08
C ALA A 403 -5.21 9.76 -24.03
N GLY A 404 -6.32 10.44 -23.71
CA GLY A 404 -7.61 10.31 -24.42
C GLY A 404 -8.25 8.92 -24.23
N LEU A 405 -9.44 8.68 -24.79
CA LEU A 405 -10.19 7.43 -24.54
C LEU A 405 -9.45 6.18 -25.05
N ALA A 406 -8.93 6.20 -26.28
CA ALA A 406 -8.23 5.07 -26.86
C ALA A 406 -6.90 4.77 -26.13
N GLY A 407 -6.14 5.81 -25.78
CA GLY A 407 -4.92 5.67 -25.00
C GLY A 407 -5.19 5.24 -23.55
N ALA A 408 -6.24 5.75 -22.92
CA ALA A 408 -6.66 5.31 -21.59
C ALA A 408 -7.05 3.82 -21.59
N TRP A 409 -7.75 3.36 -22.62
CA TRP A 409 -8.09 1.95 -22.77
C TRP A 409 -6.84 1.08 -22.96
N SER A 410 -5.90 1.48 -23.82
CA SER A 410 -4.66 0.72 -24.03
C SER A 410 -3.79 0.64 -22.76
N LEU A 411 -3.79 1.70 -21.93
CA LEU A 411 -3.12 1.73 -20.63
C LEU A 411 -3.84 0.88 -19.56
N LEU A 412 -5.19 0.86 -19.57
CA LEU A 412 -5.98 0.15 -18.56
C LEU A 412 -6.17 -1.33 -18.87
N PHE A 413 -6.33 -1.70 -20.13
CA PHE A 413 -6.75 -3.04 -20.53
C PHE A 413 -5.85 -4.17 -19.99
N PRO A 414 -4.50 -4.06 -20.03
CA PRO A 414 -3.64 -5.04 -19.36
C PRO A 414 -3.95 -5.22 -17.88
N ARG A 415 -4.24 -4.14 -17.16
CA ARG A 415 -4.58 -4.19 -15.72
C ARG A 415 -5.98 -4.75 -15.47
N VAL A 416 -6.93 -4.51 -16.37
CA VAL A 416 -8.25 -5.17 -16.34
C VAL A 416 -8.07 -6.67 -16.47
N PHE A 417 -7.29 -7.12 -17.46
CA PHE A 417 -7.01 -8.53 -17.66
C PHE A 417 -6.28 -9.17 -16.47
N TYR A 418 -5.23 -8.51 -15.94
CA TYR A 418 -4.55 -8.92 -14.70
C TYR A 418 -5.53 -9.08 -13.54
N SER A 419 -6.40 -8.10 -13.31
CA SER A 419 -7.36 -8.10 -12.20
C SER A 419 -8.38 -9.23 -12.34
N LEU A 420 -8.79 -9.55 -13.57
CA LEU A 420 -9.69 -10.66 -13.85
C LEU A 420 -9.03 -12.00 -13.49
N LEU A 421 -7.82 -12.24 -13.98
CA LEU A 421 -7.07 -13.46 -13.68
C LEU A 421 -6.81 -13.61 -12.18
N LEU A 422 -6.45 -12.51 -11.51
CA LEU A 422 -6.26 -12.47 -10.06
C LEU A 422 -7.55 -12.86 -9.32
N ALA A 423 -8.69 -12.27 -9.67
CA ALA A 423 -9.97 -12.55 -9.02
C ALA A 423 -10.42 -14.01 -9.22
N LEU A 424 -10.27 -14.55 -10.44
CA LEU A 424 -10.55 -15.95 -10.74
C LEU A 424 -9.63 -16.89 -9.94
N GLY A 425 -8.33 -16.59 -9.89
CA GLY A 425 -7.35 -17.35 -9.10
C GLY A 425 -7.68 -17.36 -7.61
N ILE A 426 -8.03 -16.21 -7.03
CA ILE A 426 -8.46 -16.09 -5.63
C ILE A 426 -9.74 -16.89 -5.40
N TYR A 427 -10.75 -16.78 -6.27
CA TYR A 427 -12.01 -17.51 -6.13
C TYR A 427 -11.81 -19.04 -6.18
N VAL A 428 -11.07 -19.53 -7.19
CA VAL A 428 -10.75 -20.96 -7.30
C VAL A 428 -9.96 -21.43 -6.09
N SER A 429 -9.01 -20.64 -5.61
CA SER A 429 -8.25 -20.94 -4.39
C SER A 429 -9.12 -20.99 -3.15
N LEU A 430 -10.09 -20.08 -3.00
CA LEU A 430 -11.07 -20.07 -1.91
C LEU A 430 -11.95 -21.34 -1.93
N LEU A 431 -12.41 -21.78 -3.10
CA LEU A 431 -13.19 -23.02 -3.23
C LEU A 431 -12.35 -24.25 -2.84
N ARG A 432 -11.08 -24.30 -3.28
CA ARG A 432 -10.15 -25.38 -2.93
C ARG A 432 -9.90 -25.42 -1.42
N GLU A 433 -9.64 -24.27 -0.79
CA GLU A 433 -9.42 -24.20 0.65
C GLU A 433 -10.67 -24.57 1.46
N ARG A 434 -11.86 -24.17 1.02
CA ARG A 434 -13.12 -24.62 1.65
C ARG A 434 -13.27 -26.14 1.61
N LYS A 435 -12.94 -26.80 0.50
CA LYS A 435 -12.96 -28.27 0.38
C LYS A 435 -11.88 -28.96 1.23
N ARG A 436 -10.81 -28.25 1.57
CA ARG A 436 -9.68 -28.77 2.38
C ARG A 436 -9.88 -28.58 3.88
N ARG A 437 -10.78 -27.69 4.31
CA ARG A 437 -11.12 -27.53 5.74
C ARG A 437 -11.54 -28.88 6.32
N GLY A 438 -10.87 -29.29 7.39
CA GLY A 438 -11.10 -30.58 8.06
C GLY A 438 -10.22 -31.74 7.59
N ARG A 439 -9.36 -31.57 6.56
CA ARG A 439 -8.39 -32.60 6.17
C ARG A 439 -7.04 -32.37 6.84
N THR A 440 -6.62 -33.30 7.69
CA THR A 440 -5.25 -33.36 8.20
C THR A 440 -4.35 -33.90 7.10
N TRP A 441 -3.32 -33.13 6.73
CA TRP A 441 -2.28 -33.59 5.81
C TRP A 441 -1.08 -34.04 6.62
N PRO A 442 -0.36 -35.11 6.21
CA PRO A 442 0.92 -35.44 6.83
C PRO A 442 1.89 -34.28 6.60
N GLN A 443 2.15 -33.50 7.66
CA GLN A 443 3.05 -32.35 7.63
C GLN A 443 4.51 -32.77 7.91
N ASN A 444 4.68 -33.92 8.56
CA ASN A 444 5.97 -34.42 9.00
C ASN A 444 6.38 -35.58 8.06
N GLY A 445 7.51 -35.42 7.38
CA GLY A 445 8.07 -36.40 6.45
C GLY A 445 8.49 -35.78 5.10
N PRO A 446 9.40 -36.44 4.34
CA PRO A 446 9.93 -35.92 3.07
C PRO A 446 8.83 -35.58 2.06
N TRP A 447 7.78 -36.42 1.98
CA TRP A 447 6.63 -36.21 1.10
C TRP A 447 5.82 -34.96 1.47
N GLY A 448 5.63 -34.68 2.76
CA GLY A 448 4.95 -33.47 3.24
C GLY A 448 5.71 -32.20 2.87
N VAL A 449 7.05 -32.22 2.99
CA VAL A 449 7.93 -31.13 2.57
C VAL A 449 7.85 -30.91 1.05
N PHE A 450 7.94 -31.97 0.26
CA PHE A 450 7.82 -31.89 -1.19
C PHE A 450 6.48 -31.28 -1.62
N LEU A 451 5.36 -31.75 -1.06
CA LEU A 451 4.03 -31.22 -1.34
C LEU A 451 3.91 -29.73 -0.98
N ARG A 452 4.54 -29.31 0.12
CA ARG A 452 4.60 -27.90 0.52
C ARG A 452 5.38 -27.06 -0.48
N ILE A 453 6.56 -27.49 -0.90
CA ILE A 453 7.38 -26.80 -1.90
C ILE A 453 6.62 -26.68 -3.22
N LYS A 454 6.00 -27.78 -3.70
CA LYS A 454 5.17 -27.78 -4.91
C LYS A 454 4.03 -26.75 -4.83
N ARG A 455 3.36 -26.64 -3.69
CA ARG A 455 2.30 -25.64 -3.47
C ARG A 455 2.84 -24.22 -3.51
N ILE A 456 3.96 -23.95 -2.84
CA ILE A 456 4.62 -22.64 -2.86
C ILE A 456 5.04 -22.27 -4.28
N ALA A 457 5.69 -23.19 -4.99
CA ALA A 457 6.09 -23.01 -6.39
C ALA A 457 4.89 -22.72 -7.30
N GLY A 458 3.76 -23.42 -7.09
CA GLY A 458 2.53 -23.14 -7.84
C GLY A 458 1.94 -21.76 -7.57
N VAL A 459 2.05 -21.23 -6.34
CA VAL A 459 1.66 -19.85 -6.02
C VAL A 459 2.59 -18.86 -6.68
N TRP A 460 3.91 -19.10 -6.63
CA TRP A 460 4.88 -18.24 -7.30
C TRP A 460 4.62 -18.21 -8.80
N LEU A 461 4.47 -19.36 -9.43
CA LEU A 461 4.16 -19.49 -10.86
C LEU A 461 2.89 -18.70 -11.22
N PHE A 462 1.81 -18.84 -10.45
CA PHE A 462 0.58 -18.09 -10.70
C PHE A 462 0.82 -16.57 -10.66
N TYR A 463 1.39 -16.05 -9.58
CA TYR A 463 1.60 -14.60 -9.43
C TYR A 463 2.63 -14.05 -10.40
N ALA A 464 3.68 -14.81 -10.70
CA ALA A 464 4.69 -14.50 -11.70
C ALA A 464 4.04 -14.33 -13.09
N LEU A 465 3.25 -15.32 -13.54
CA LEU A 465 2.62 -15.29 -14.85
C LEU A 465 1.60 -14.14 -14.99
N ILE A 466 0.69 -13.96 -14.03
CA ILE A 466 -0.29 -12.87 -14.16
C ILE A 466 0.39 -11.49 -14.09
N HIS A 467 1.55 -11.38 -13.43
CA HIS A 467 2.26 -10.11 -13.29
C HIS A 467 2.75 -9.53 -14.62
N ILE A 468 2.87 -10.34 -15.68
CA ILE A 468 3.22 -9.86 -17.04
C ILE A 468 2.28 -8.72 -17.47
N TRP A 469 0.97 -8.87 -17.19
CA TRP A 469 -0.06 -7.86 -17.49
C TRP A 469 -0.14 -6.70 -16.50
N ASN A 470 0.62 -6.76 -15.40
CA ASN A 470 0.77 -5.68 -14.43
C ASN A 470 2.20 -5.09 -14.41
N ALA A 471 3.07 -5.52 -15.32
CA ALA A 471 4.45 -5.01 -15.42
C ALA A 471 4.44 -3.53 -15.86
N ASP A 472 5.16 -2.69 -15.11
CA ASP A 472 5.44 -1.28 -15.46
C ASP A 472 6.49 -1.26 -16.58
N PRO A 473 6.26 -0.62 -17.74
CA PRO A 473 5.98 0.81 -17.91
C PRO A 473 4.70 1.12 -18.73
N PRO A 474 4.24 2.39 -18.74
CA PRO A 474 3.04 2.84 -19.48
C PRO A 474 3.13 2.69 -21.02
N ARG A 475 4.24 2.19 -21.58
CA ARG A 475 4.45 2.07 -23.03
C ARG A 475 4.35 0.66 -23.58
N LEU A 476 4.31 -0.37 -22.73
CA LEU A 476 4.12 -1.74 -23.23
C LEU A 476 2.67 -1.93 -23.65
N THR A 477 2.45 -2.60 -24.78
CA THR A 477 1.11 -2.93 -25.28
C THR A 477 0.62 -4.25 -24.68
N PHE A 478 -0.67 -4.55 -24.86
CA PHE A 478 -1.21 -5.86 -24.49
C PHE A 478 -0.63 -6.98 -25.36
N ALA A 479 -0.40 -6.71 -26.65
CA ALA A 479 0.19 -7.64 -27.60
C ALA A 479 1.61 -8.06 -27.17
N GLN A 480 2.52 -7.10 -26.95
CA GLN A 480 3.89 -7.38 -26.50
C GLN A 480 3.95 -8.27 -25.25
N ARG A 481 3.04 -8.06 -24.31
CA ARG A 481 2.92 -8.87 -23.10
C ARG A 481 2.45 -10.29 -23.37
N THR A 482 1.53 -10.43 -24.33
CA THR A 482 0.99 -11.72 -24.75
C THR A 482 2.04 -12.50 -25.55
N ASP A 483 2.75 -11.84 -26.45
CA ASP A 483 3.88 -12.41 -27.20
C ASP A 483 4.98 -12.88 -26.24
N PHE A 484 5.32 -12.06 -25.23
CA PHE A 484 6.23 -12.47 -24.17
C PHE A 484 5.71 -13.70 -23.43
N PHE A 485 4.44 -13.71 -23.00
CA PHE A 485 3.84 -14.86 -22.32
C PHE A 485 3.90 -16.14 -23.16
N LEU A 486 3.58 -16.05 -24.46
CA LEU A 486 3.64 -17.18 -25.39
C LEU A 486 5.08 -17.68 -25.59
N SER A 487 6.05 -16.76 -25.67
CA SER A 487 7.45 -17.11 -25.85
C SER A 487 8.06 -17.86 -24.64
N LEU A 488 7.50 -17.70 -23.43
CA LEU A 488 7.87 -18.52 -22.25
C LEU A 488 7.64 -20.03 -22.46
N PHE A 489 6.74 -20.38 -23.39
CA PHE A 489 6.38 -21.75 -23.75
C PHE A 489 6.87 -22.15 -25.15
N GLY A 490 7.72 -21.32 -25.78
CA GLY A 490 8.26 -21.60 -27.11
C GLY A 490 7.29 -21.34 -28.27
N ILE A 491 6.16 -20.65 -28.01
CA ILE A 491 5.20 -20.26 -29.03
C ILE A 491 5.57 -18.86 -29.52
N ARG A 492 5.80 -18.69 -30.83
CA ARG A 492 6.13 -17.42 -31.48
C ARG A 492 5.07 -17.03 -32.49
#